data_AF-A0A8H4IML2-F1
#
_entry.id   AF-A0A8H4IML2-F1
#
_cell.length_a   1.000
_cell.length_b   1.000
_cell.length_c   1.000
_cell.angle_alpha   90.00
_cell.angle_beta   90.00
_cell.angle_gamma   90.00
#
_symmetry.space_group_name_H-M   'P 1'
#
loop_
_entity.id
_entity.type
_entity.pdbx_description
1 polymer ?
#
loop_
_entity_poly.entity_id
_entity_poly.type
_entity_poly.pdbx_seq_one_letter_code
_entity_poly.pdbx_strand_id
1 'polypeptide(L)'
;MTSTQRELRLNPFQAKVTGGGADYAQQCYSENNLGTTDCNTYVKRRLEPMITRDATCPFPGLCQSENTSLLIDTGFLNSHEDFGINAPPSERFTFRRVTHCAPLSTKGRKSYRQATSDRLYAQYHYGPFFQKNYTWQYPDTALYEIQLLDYHPGHPDYEIFYMASEYSNGTRIATNYWDPIPELDRKDADVEMYFLSANRVLFAENTTDEWYKASRPAYNISRISTEATLQVYLQDEVASPLACAHQEQFCNPNLPKNQRCAPLIGAAGVDAQINAEKLFPESAWPRFEWIYRALVYRAFRAPKIVKTLGSRVLSSKYALFNSVQGPIPDNQWQLDVENWHNATLALLQDAFVSTARGDHDPRWSQWFYDPPDEESKKLCKSQKIRSNAYVSFNVFGLFFIFCLGGLIMLVSITVAPIKMSVRLWRKDNNRRAQKDA
;
A
#
# COMPACT_ATOMS: atom_id res chain seq x y z
N MET A 1 7.57 -27.02 0.41
CA MET A 1 8.31 -26.17 -0.55
C MET A 1 9.80 -26.26 -0.23
N THR A 2 10.65 -26.55 -1.22
CA THR A 2 12.11 -26.57 -0.99
C THR A 2 12.68 -25.14 -0.96
N SER A 3 13.84 -24.94 -0.33
CA SER A 3 14.55 -23.64 -0.35
C SER A 3 14.83 -23.17 -1.77
N THR A 4 15.23 -24.09 -2.66
CA THR A 4 15.48 -23.81 -4.08
C THR A 4 14.23 -23.31 -4.81
N GLN A 5 13.06 -23.92 -4.58
CA GLN A 5 11.79 -23.46 -5.18
C GLN A 5 11.40 -22.06 -4.69
N ARG A 6 11.68 -21.76 -3.42
CA ARG A 6 11.44 -20.43 -2.84
C ARG A 6 12.29 -19.36 -3.54
N GLU A 7 13.58 -19.60 -3.69
CA GLU A 7 14.50 -18.64 -4.31
C GLU A 7 14.28 -18.45 -5.80
N LEU A 8 14.13 -19.55 -6.56
CA LEU A 8 14.07 -19.47 -8.02
C LEU A 8 12.69 -19.09 -8.57
N ARG A 9 11.64 -19.20 -7.76
CA ARG A 9 10.27 -19.01 -8.22
C ARG A 9 9.49 -18.05 -7.34
N LEU A 10 9.26 -18.39 -6.07
CA LEU A 10 8.37 -17.60 -5.21
C LEU A 10 8.89 -16.17 -4.98
N ASN A 11 10.17 -16.00 -4.69
CA ASN A 11 10.76 -14.69 -4.46
C ASN A 11 10.63 -13.77 -5.70
N PRO A 12 10.99 -14.21 -6.93
CA PRO A 12 10.71 -13.46 -8.16
C PRO A 12 9.23 -13.14 -8.39
N PHE A 13 8.33 -14.09 -8.12
CA PHE A 13 6.89 -13.86 -8.25
C PHE A 13 6.42 -12.76 -7.28
N GLN A 14 6.82 -12.85 -6.01
CA GLN A 14 6.50 -11.83 -5.01
C GLN A 14 7.09 -10.48 -5.41
N ALA A 15 8.30 -10.45 -5.99
CA ALA A 15 8.90 -9.22 -6.51
C ALA A 15 8.07 -8.60 -7.63
N LYS A 16 7.55 -9.41 -8.56
CA LYS A 16 6.65 -8.95 -9.61
C LYS A 16 5.34 -8.37 -9.05
N VAL A 17 4.73 -9.04 -8.07
CA VAL A 17 3.51 -8.56 -7.40
C VAL A 17 3.77 -7.24 -6.68
N THR A 18 4.82 -7.18 -5.86
CA THR A 18 5.20 -5.95 -5.15
C THR A 18 5.48 -4.80 -6.11
N GLY A 19 6.19 -5.06 -7.22
CA GLY A 19 6.45 -4.07 -8.27
C GLY A 19 5.15 -3.56 -8.89
N GLY A 20 4.23 -4.45 -9.28
CA GLY A 20 2.94 -4.06 -9.85
C GLY A 20 2.08 -3.21 -8.90
N GLY A 21 2.09 -3.53 -7.59
CA GLY A 21 1.41 -2.71 -6.58
C GLY A 21 2.03 -1.31 -6.44
N ALA A 22 3.35 -1.21 -6.43
CA ALA A 22 4.05 0.07 -6.39
C ALA A 22 3.82 0.90 -7.66
N ASP A 23 3.83 0.26 -8.83
CA ASP A 23 3.54 0.92 -10.12
C ASP A 23 2.09 1.43 -10.15
N TYR A 24 1.13 0.65 -9.66
CA TYR A 24 -0.27 1.09 -9.53
C TYR A 24 -0.39 2.27 -8.57
N ALA A 25 0.28 2.23 -7.42
CA ALA A 25 0.29 3.35 -6.48
C ALA A 25 0.86 4.62 -7.12
N GLN A 26 2.01 4.53 -7.78
CA GLN A 26 2.62 5.65 -8.50
C GLN A 26 1.69 6.23 -9.58
N GLN A 27 0.95 5.39 -10.30
CA GLN A 27 0.07 5.86 -11.37
C GLN A 27 -1.27 6.38 -10.87
N CYS A 28 -1.85 5.74 -9.86
CA CYS A 28 -3.27 5.89 -9.52
C CYS A 28 -3.52 6.61 -8.19
N TYR A 29 -2.56 6.63 -7.26
CA TYR A 29 -2.69 7.31 -5.98
C TYR A 29 -2.20 8.77 -6.05
N SER A 30 -1.34 9.12 -7.00
CA SER A 30 -0.89 10.50 -7.25
C SER A 30 -2.03 11.41 -7.73
N GLU A 31 -2.13 12.61 -7.15
CA GLU A 31 -3.23 13.56 -7.42
C GLU A 31 -3.25 14.09 -8.86
N ASN A 32 -2.08 14.20 -9.50
CA ASN A 32 -1.93 14.82 -10.82
C ASN A 32 -2.21 13.88 -12.01
N ASN A 33 -2.43 12.58 -11.77
CA ASN A 33 -2.64 11.60 -12.84
C ASN A 33 -4.13 11.36 -13.10
N LEU A 34 -4.85 12.38 -13.56
CA LEU A 34 -6.27 12.28 -13.92
C LEU A 34 -6.52 11.54 -15.26
N GLY A 35 -5.47 11.11 -15.97
CA GLY A 35 -5.58 10.62 -17.35
C GLY A 35 -4.96 9.25 -17.68
N THR A 36 -4.52 8.44 -16.70
CA THR A 36 -3.97 7.11 -16.99
C THR A 36 -5.08 6.08 -17.23
N THR A 37 -4.94 5.31 -18.31
CA THR A 37 -5.97 4.44 -18.90
C THR A 37 -6.33 3.17 -18.09
N ASP A 38 -5.73 2.91 -16.92
CA ASP A 38 -5.86 1.61 -16.25
C ASP A 38 -6.09 1.62 -14.72
N CYS A 39 -6.42 2.78 -14.13
CA CYS A 39 -6.76 2.89 -12.70
C CYS A 39 -8.21 2.42 -12.36
N ASN A 40 -8.77 1.55 -13.20
CA ASN A 40 -10.16 1.10 -13.15
C ASN A 40 -10.27 -0.42 -12.96
N THR A 41 -9.29 -1.05 -12.31
CA THR A 41 -9.36 -2.49 -12.00
C THR A 41 -10.19 -2.72 -10.73
N TYR A 42 -9.96 -1.92 -9.69
CA TYR A 42 -10.56 -2.08 -8.37
C TYR A 42 -11.85 -1.25 -8.22
N VAL A 43 -12.67 -1.55 -7.19
CA VAL A 43 -13.93 -0.84 -6.93
C VAL A 43 -13.72 0.65 -6.67
N LYS A 44 -12.64 0.98 -5.97
CA LYS A 44 -12.14 2.35 -5.80
C LYS A 44 -10.81 2.49 -6.52
N ARG A 45 -10.61 3.65 -7.15
CA ARG A 45 -9.33 3.99 -7.80
C ARG A 45 -8.17 3.95 -6.80
N ARG A 46 -8.37 4.56 -5.63
CA ARG A 46 -7.43 4.61 -4.51
C ARG A 46 -8.18 4.51 -3.18
N LEU A 47 -7.50 4.02 -2.15
CA LEU A 47 -7.94 4.11 -0.77
C LEU A 47 -7.32 5.37 -0.16
N GLU A 48 -8.10 6.15 0.59
CA GLU A 48 -7.68 7.45 1.10
C GLU A 48 -7.46 7.36 2.63
N PRO A 49 -6.21 7.26 3.09
CA PRO A 49 -5.91 7.31 4.52
C PRO A 49 -5.93 8.74 5.04
N MET A 50 -6.15 8.88 6.35
CA MET A 50 -5.86 10.10 7.10
C MET A 50 -4.36 10.16 7.38
N ILE A 51 -3.73 11.29 7.06
CA ILE A 51 -2.29 11.50 7.21
C ILE A 51 -2.06 12.70 8.11
N THR A 52 -1.35 12.50 9.21
CA THR A 52 -0.92 13.53 10.15
C THR A 52 0.61 13.57 10.14
N ARG A 53 1.19 14.73 9.76
CA ARG A 53 2.64 14.91 9.57
C ARG A 53 3.33 15.62 10.75
N ASP A 54 2.55 16.03 11.73
CA ASP A 54 2.95 16.73 12.95
C ASP A 54 2.55 15.91 14.20
N ALA A 55 2.57 14.58 14.08
CA ALA A 55 2.23 13.69 15.18
C ALA A 55 3.34 13.68 16.24
N THR A 56 2.95 13.33 17.46
CA THR A 56 3.87 13.13 18.58
C THR A 56 4.70 11.86 18.40
N CYS A 57 5.95 11.87 18.83
CA CYS A 57 6.85 10.71 18.77
C CYS A 57 6.21 9.39 19.27
N PRO A 58 6.19 8.31 18.46
CA PRO A 58 5.70 6.99 18.90
C PRO A 58 6.63 6.25 19.87
N PHE A 59 7.87 6.73 20.03
CA PHE A 59 8.94 6.13 20.82
C PHE A 59 9.56 7.17 21.77
N PRO A 60 8.89 7.53 22.89
CA PRO A 60 9.26 8.67 23.71
C PRO A 60 10.75 8.72 24.08
N GLY A 61 11.41 9.86 23.81
CA GLY A 61 12.83 10.06 24.09
C GLY A 61 13.81 9.40 23.12
N LEU A 62 13.33 8.75 22.05
CA LEU A 62 14.15 8.19 20.98
C LEU A 62 14.09 8.95 19.66
N CYS A 63 13.00 9.65 19.37
CA CYS A 63 12.84 10.33 18.10
C CYS A 63 13.84 11.48 17.95
N GLN A 64 14.18 11.82 16.71
CA GLN A 64 14.99 12.99 16.40
C GLN A 64 14.26 14.30 16.75
N SER A 65 12.94 14.29 16.62
CA SER A 65 12.03 15.38 16.96
C SER A 65 10.75 14.81 17.56
N GLU A 66 10.17 15.55 18.50
CA GLU A 66 9.00 15.11 19.25
C GLU A 66 7.67 15.34 18.51
N ASN A 67 7.63 16.25 17.52
CA ASN A 67 6.38 16.73 16.89
C ASN A 67 6.39 16.71 15.36
N THR A 68 7.28 15.95 14.74
CA THR A 68 7.36 15.80 13.26
C THR A 68 7.07 14.36 12.83
N SER A 69 6.53 13.52 13.73
CA SER A 69 6.25 12.12 13.41
C SER A 69 5.11 12.00 12.42
N LEU A 70 5.09 10.89 11.68
CA LEU A 70 4.10 10.60 10.66
C LEU A 70 3.13 9.55 11.18
N LEU A 71 1.86 9.90 11.27
CA LEU A 71 0.77 8.98 11.59
C LEU A 71 -0.12 8.82 10.35
N ILE A 72 -0.20 7.61 9.84
CA ILE A 72 -1.08 7.22 8.74
C ILE A 72 -2.14 6.26 9.28
N ASP A 73 -3.40 6.61 9.14
CA ASP A 73 -4.55 5.81 9.57
C ASP A 73 -5.51 5.63 8.40
N THR A 74 -5.72 4.39 7.96
CA THR A 74 -6.65 4.10 6.85
C THR A 74 -8.11 4.43 7.18
N GLY A 75 -8.43 4.63 8.45
CA GLY A 75 -9.80 4.54 8.94
C GLY A 75 -10.35 3.12 8.73
N PHE A 76 -11.68 2.99 8.85
CA PHE A 76 -12.36 1.71 8.70
C PHE A 76 -12.70 1.45 7.21
N LEU A 77 -11.84 0.69 6.53
CA LEU A 77 -12.04 0.20 5.18
C LEU A 77 -13.09 -0.92 5.17
N ASN A 78 -14.14 -0.79 4.37
CA ASN A 78 -15.25 -1.72 4.29
C ASN A 78 -14.99 -2.83 3.26
N SER A 79 -15.26 -4.07 3.64
CA SER A 79 -15.06 -5.24 2.78
C SER A 79 -15.79 -5.17 1.44
N HIS A 80 -16.97 -4.54 1.40
CA HIS A 80 -17.78 -4.41 0.20
C HIS A 80 -17.44 -3.16 -0.64
N GLU A 81 -17.29 -2.02 0.02
CA GLU A 81 -17.12 -0.72 -0.67
C GLU A 81 -15.68 -0.46 -1.10
N ASP A 82 -14.70 -0.90 -0.31
CA ASP A 82 -13.28 -0.63 -0.53
C ASP A 82 -12.58 -1.80 -1.24
N PHE A 83 -12.92 -3.03 -0.86
CA PHE A 83 -12.30 -4.26 -1.38
C PHE A 83 -13.14 -5.01 -2.41
N GLY A 84 -14.42 -4.68 -2.54
CA GLY A 84 -15.30 -5.26 -3.55
C GLY A 84 -15.85 -6.66 -3.23
N ILE A 85 -15.77 -7.14 -2.00
CA ILE A 85 -16.38 -8.41 -1.61
C ILE A 85 -17.91 -8.26 -1.64
N ASN A 86 -18.57 -8.89 -2.61
CA ASN A 86 -20.01 -8.79 -2.83
C ASN A 86 -20.81 -9.63 -1.82
N ALA A 87 -20.81 -9.20 -0.57
CA ALA A 87 -21.55 -9.82 0.52
C ALA A 87 -22.73 -8.96 1.00
N PRO A 88 -23.84 -9.58 1.46
CA PRO A 88 -24.90 -8.89 2.18
C PRO A 88 -24.38 -8.21 3.46
N PRO A 89 -25.04 -7.16 3.98
CA PRO A 89 -24.56 -6.40 5.14
C PRO A 89 -24.21 -7.25 6.38
N SER A 90 -24.95 -8.33 6.63
CA SER A 90 -24.74 -9.25 7.76
C SER A 90 -23.41 -9.99 7.72
N GLU A 91 -22.74 -10.04 6.57
CA GLU A 91 -21.51 -10.79 6.35
C GLU A 91 -20.32 -9.89 5.97
N ARG A 92 -20.47 -8.57 6.12
CA ARG A 92 -19.40 -7.59 5.87
C ARG A 92 -18.53 -7.42 7.11
N PHE A 93 -17.29 -6.99 6.89
CA PHE A 93 -16.37 -6.58 7.94
C PHE A 93 -15.73 -5.24 7.58
N THR A 94 -15.10 -4.60 8.56
CA THR A 94 -14.20 -3.47 8.30
C THR A 94 -12.79 -3.76 8.79
N PHE A 95 -11.81 -3.19 8.12
CA PHE A 95 -10.40 -3.33 8.42
C PHE A 95 -9.78 -1.95 8.60
N ARG A 96 -8.90 -1.79 9.58
CA ARG A 96 -8.16 -0.56 9.83
C ARG A 96 -6.69 -0.88 10.04
N ARG A 97 -5.82 -0.09 9.43
CA ARG A 97 -4.37 -0.14 9.60
C ARG A 97 -3.87 1.22 10.06
N VAL A 98 -3.02 1.22 11.08
CA VAL A 98 -2.37 2.40 11.63
C VAL A 98 -0.87 2.20 11.55
N THR A 99 -0.16 3.19 11.02
CA THR A 99 1.30 3.20 10.90
C THR A 99 1.82 4.52 11.46
N HIS A 100 2.66 4.44 12.49
CA HIS A 100 3.20 5.61 13.17
C HIS A 100 4.73 5.58 13.15
N CYS A 101 5.35 6.48 12.41
CA CYS A 101 6.78 6.47 12.09
C CYS A 101 7.50 7.74 12.55
N ALA A 102 8.77 7.59 12.90
CA ALA A 102 9.66 8.71 13.20
C ALA A 102 11.14 8.36 12.93
N PRO A 103 11.93 9.30 12.37
CA PRO A 103 13.39 9.26 12.42
C PRO A 103 13.89 9.21 13.87
N LEU A 104 14.94 8.43 14.13
CA LEU A 104 15.47 8.20 15.48
C LEU A 104 16.80 8.93 15.71
N SER A 105 17.00 9.39 16.94
CA SER A 105 18.24 10.02 17.37
C SER A 105 19.35 8.99 17.60
N THR A 106 20.49 9.17 16.93
CA THR A 106 21.68 8.32 17.11
C THR A 106 22.50 8.67 18.35
N LYS A 107 22.11 9.70 19.13
CA LYS A 107 22.83 10.16 20.32
C LYS A 107 22.88 9.06 21.39
N GLY A 108 24.11 8.70 21.80
CA GLY A 108 24.34 7.63 22.79
C GLY A 108 24.05 6.22 22.28
N ARG A 109 23.69 6.06 20.99
CA ARG A 109 23.32 4.78 20.36
C ARG A 109 24.15 4.46 19.13
N LYS A 110 25.24 5.19 18.91
CA LYS A 110 26.20 4.97 17.83
C LYS A 110 27.60 4.80 18.42
N SER A 111 28.30 3.79 17.94
CA SER A 111 29.73 3.61 18.19
C SER A 111 30.45 3.37 16.86
N TYR A 112 31.79 3.40 16.88
CA TYR A 112 32.60 3.11 15.71
C TYR A 112 33.49 1.90 15.96
N ARG A 113 33.59 1.03 14.96
CA ARG A 113 34.48 -0.11 14.94
C ARG A 113 35.46 -0.01 13.78
N GLN A 114 36.74 -0.04 14.09
CA GLN A 114 37.79 -0.11 13.08
C GLN A 114 37.99 -1.56 12.66
N ALA A 115 37.72 -1.87 11.39
CA ALA A 115 37.88 -3.22 10.84
C ALA A 115 39.29 -3.45 10.29
N THR A 116 39.85 -2.43 9.64
CA THR A 116 41.24 -2.35 9.18
C THR A 116 41.75 -0.92 9.37
N SER A 117 43.01 -0.63 9.05
CA SER A 117 43.58 0.74 9.07
C SER A 117 42.66 1.76 8.39
N ASP A 118 42.11 1.39 7.24
CA ASP A 118 41.40 2.31 6.33
C ASP A 118 39.89 2.08 6.27
N ARG A 119 39.33 1.19 7.10
CA ARG A 119 37.89 0.89 7.12
C ARG A 119 37.30 1.08 8.49
N LEU A 120 36.60 2.20 8.64
CA LEU A 120 35.78 2.53 9.79
C LEU A 120 34.33 2.10 9.52
N TYR A 121 33.68 1.51 10.52
CA TYR A 121 32.27 1.18 10.46
C TYR A 121 31.53 1.85 11.62
N ALA A 122 30.39 2.47 11.32
CA ALA A 122 29.45 2.87 12.34
C ALA A 122 28.63 1.66 12.79
N GLN A 123 28.42 1.50 14.09
CA GLN A 123 27.57 0.50 14.71
C GLN A 123 26.44 1.19 15.46
N TYR A 124 25.20 0.80 15.19
CA TYR A 124 23.99 1.35 15.80
C TYR A 124 23.44 0.37 16.84
N HIS A 125 23.02 0.88 17.99
CA HIS A 125 22.65 0.10 19.19
C HIS A 125 21.20 0.37 19.61
N TYR A 126 20.27 -0.07 18.78
CA TYR A 126 18.82 -0.09 19.03
C TYR A 126 18.30 -1.48 19.42
N GLY A 127 19.21 -2.39 19.78
CA GLY A 127 18.88 -3.76 20.12
C GLY A 127 19.80 -4.79 19.47
N PRO A 128 20.11 -5.94 20.11
CA PRO A 128 20.87 -7.02 19.49
C PRO A 128 20.23 -7.54 18.20
N PHE A 129 21.05 -7.77 17.18
CA PHE A 129 20.64 -8.42 15.92
C PHE A 129 21.43 -9.72 15.71
N PHE A 130 20.71 -10.83 15.54
CA PHE A 130 21.23 -12.19 15.58
C PHE A 130 22.09 -12.43 16.84
N GLN A 131 23.38 -12.74 16.64
CA GLN A 131 24.36 -12.99 17.69
C GLN A 131 25.27 -11.77 17.90
N LYS A 132 24.85 -10.58 17.46
CA LYS A 132 25.62 -9.34 17.58
C LYS A 132 24.98 -8.42 18.61
N ASN A 133 25.81 -7.75 19.38
CA ASN A 133 25.41 -6.75 20.39
C ASN A 133 25.13 -5.35 19.80
N TYR A 134 24.92 -5.29 18.48
CA TYR A 134 24.52 -4.09 17.75
C TYR A 134 23.39 -4.46 16.79
N THR A 135 22.62 -3.46 16.39
CA THR A 135 21.47 -3.57 15.50
C THR A 135 21.92 -3.62 14.05
N TRP A 136 22.70 -2.63 13.65
CA TRP A 136 23.17 -2.49 12.28
C TRP A 136 24.59 -1.95 12.26
N GLN A 137 25.36 -2.33 11.24
CA GLN A 137 26.71 -1.86 11.03
C GLN A 137 26.88 -1.45 9.57
N TYR A 138 27.40 -0.24 9.33
CA TYR A 138 27.57 0.31 7.99
C TYR A 138 28.95 0.96 7.80
N PRO A 139 29.62 0.80 6.65
CA PRO A 139 30.93 1.41 6.43
C PRO A 139 30.83 2.95 6.32
N ASP A 140 31.70 3.65 7.03
CA ASP A 140 31.90 5.10 6.94
C ASP A 140 33.12 5.39 6.04
N THR A 141 32.98 5.06 4.75
CA THR A 141 34.09 5.10 3.78
C THR A 141 33.77 5.94 2.54
N ALA A 142 32.60 6.56 2.47
CA ALA A 142 32.11 7.22 1.26
C ALA A 142 33.09 8.25 0.67
N LEU A 143 33.55 9.22 1.49
CA LEU A 143 34.48 10.25 1.03
C LEU A 143 35.85 9.67 0.66
N TYR A 144 36.36 8.74 1.47
CA TYR A 144 37.63 8.07 1.22
C TYR A 144 37.61 7.29 -0.10
N GLU A 145 36.55 6.54 -0.37
CA GLU A 145 36.41 5.78 -1.62
C GLU A 145 36.26 6.69 -2.85
N ILE A 146 35.54 7.81 -2.73
CA ILE A 146 35.45 8.79 -3.82
C ILE A 146 36.85 9.33 -4.17
N GLN A 147 37.66 9.65 -3.16
CA GLN A 147 39.02 10.15 -3.36
C GLN A 147 39.95 9.07 -3.92
N LEU A 148 39.87 7.84 -3.40
CA LEU A 148 40.67 6.70 -3.85
C LEU A 148 40.42 6.36 -5.33
N LEU A 149 39.19 6.58 -5.82
CA LEU A 149 38.78 6.30 -7.20
C LEU A 149 38.91 7.54 -8.10
N ASP A 150 39.74 8.52 -7.72
CA ASP A 150 39.97 9.76 -8.47
C ASP A 150 38.67 10.45 -8.90
N TYR A 151 37.65 10.48 -8.03
CA TYR A 151 36.34 11.06 -8.30
C TYR A 151 35.55 10.42 -9.46
N HIS A 152 35.90 9.18 -9.83
CA HIS A 152 35.15 8.35 -10.80
C HIS A 152 34.51 7.11 -10.14
N PRO A 153 33.77 7.24 -9.02
CA PRO A 153 33.00 6.11 -8.52
C PRO A 153 31.94 5.73 -9.56
N GLY A 154 31.72 4.42 -9.81
CA GLY A 154 30.53 3.98 -10.53
C GLY A 154 29.27 4.51 -9.85
N HIS A 155 28.15 4.65 -10.56
CA HIS A 155 26.95 5.36 -10.09
C HIS A 155 26.32 4.75 -8.81
N PRO A 156 26.61 5.25 -7.58
CA PRO A 156 25.95 4.76 -6.37
C PRO A 156 24.46 5.10 -6.38
N ASP A 157 23.71 4.33 -5.61
CA ASP A 157 22.31 4.55 -5.30
C ASP A 157 22.15 4.49 -3.77
N TYR A 158 21.00 4.90 -3.27
CA TYR A 158 20.64 4.70 -1.86
C TYR A 158 20.58 3.21 -1.55
N GLU A 159 20.94 2.86 -0.31
CA GLU A 159 20.65 1.56 0.28
C GLU A 159 19.66 1.75 1.43
N ILE A 160 18.67 0.85 1.50
CA ILE A 160 17.76 0.79 2.63
C ILE A 160 17.84 -0.60 3.22
N PHE A 161 18.30 -0.69 4.45
CA PHE A 161 18.22 -1.90 5.23
C PHE A 161 16.95 -1.88 6.10
N TYR A 162 16.34 -3.04 6.32
CA TYR A 162 15.15 -3.16 7.16
C TYR A 162 15.27 -4.31 8.15
N MET A 163 14.62 -4.17 9.29
CA MET A 163 14.36 -5.23 10.25
C MET A 163 13.04 -4.99 10.96
N ALA A 164 12.50 -6.03 11.60
CA ALA A 164 11.25 -5.94 12.33
C ALA A 164 11.30 -6.82 13.59
N SER A 165 10.56 -6.38 14.61
CA SER A 165 10.25 -7.15 15.81
C SER A 165 8.74 -7.28 15.92
N GLU A 166 8.30 -8.52 15.83
CA GLU A 166 6.91 -8.93 15.71
C GLU A 166 6.46 -9.72 16.94
N TYR A 167 5.20 -9.55 17.32
CA TYR A 167 4.61 -10.19 18.50
C TYR A 167 3.55 -11.23 18.11
N SER A 168 3.48 -12.30 18.91
CA SER A 168 2.41 -13.29 18.87
C SER A 168 2.08 -13.75 20.29
N ASN A 169 0.81 -13.63 20.66
CA ASN A 169 0.25 -13.92 21.97
C ASN A 169 1.01 -13.20 23.10
N GLY A 170 1.31 -11.92 22.89
CA GLY A 170 2.07 -11.09 23.83
C GLY A 170 3.54 -11.51 24.01
N THR A 171 4.01 -12.49 23.24
CA THR A 171 5.39 -12.97 23.24
C THR A 171 6.04 -12.68 21.90
N ARG A 172 7.32 -12.34 21.90
CA ARG A 172 8.04 -12.08 20.65
C ARG A 172 8.20 -13.36 19.83
N ILE A 173 8.00 -13.27 18.53
CA ILE A 173 8.14 -14.43 17.63
C ILE A 173 9.61 -14.87 17.61
N ALA A 174 9.87 -16.16 17.81
CA ALA A 174 11.23 -16.72 17.92
C ALA A 174 12.08 -16.58 16.65
N THR A 175 11.45 -16.38 15.49
CA THR A 175 12.14 -16.12 14.21
C THR A 175 12.60 -14.67 14.06
N ASN A 176 12.28 -13.79 15.02
CA ASN A 176 12.79 -12.43 15.00
C ASN A 176 14.28 -12.46 15.27
N TYR A 177 15.04 -11.95 14.31
CA TYR A 177 16.48 -11.80 14.47
C TYR A 177 16.86 -10.53 15.22
N TRP A 178 15.91 -9.65 15.53
CA TRP A 178 16.15 -8.39 16.22
C TRP A 178 15.42 -8.33 17.56
N ASP A 179 16.17 -8.00 18.59
CA ASP A 179 15.68 -7.74 19.95
C ASP A 179 15.75 -6.24 20.24
N PRO A 180 14.66 -5.45 20.04
CA PRO A 180 14.65 -4.02 20.27
C PRO A 180 14.96 -3.66 21.73
N ILE A 181 15.61 -2.51 21.93
CA ILE A 181 15.72 -1.89 23.26
C ILE A 181 14.34 -1.59 23.85
N PRO A 182 14.20 -1.54 25.19
CA PRO A 182 12.91 -1.31 25.86
C PRO A 182 12.12 -0.10 25.36
N GLU A 183 12.81 0.98 24.95
CA GLU A 183 12.18 2.21 24.47
C GLU A 183 11.58 2.08 23.06
N LEU A 184 12.01 1.07 22.29
CA LEU A 184 11.38 0.67 21.02
C LEU A 184 10.38 -0.48 21.21
N ASP A 185 10.32 -1.08 22.39
CA ASP A 185 9.56 -2.30 22.61
C ASP A 185 8.08 -2.00 22.84
N ARG A 186 7.25 -2.31 21.83
CA ARG A 186 5.79 -2.16 21.89
C ARG A 186 5.08 -3.49 21.77
N LYS A 187 4.27 -3.84 22.77
CA LYS A 187 3.50 -5.09 22.81
C LYS A 187 2.20 -5.04 22.03
N ASP A 188 1.73 -3.84 21.71
CA ASP A 188 0.49 -3.58 20.99
C ASP A 188 0.72 -3.24 19.51
N ALA A 189 1.95 -3.35 19.01
CA ALA A 189 2.31 -3.06 17.62
C ALA A 189 3.46 -3.96 17.16
N ASP A 190 3.57 -4.18 15.86
CA ASP A 190 4.83 -4.64 15.28
C ASP A 190 5.75 -3.43 15.10
N VAL A 191 7.02 -3.58 15.47
CA VAL A 191 7.99 -2.50 15.39
C VAL A 191 8.94 -2.79 14.25
N GLU A 192 9.02 -1.86 13.30
CA GLU A 192 9.82 -1.96 12.09
C GLU A 192 10.90 -0.88 12.15
N MET A 193 12.11 -1.21 11.72
CA MET A 193 13.22 -0.28 11.68
C MET A 193 13.90 -0.30 10.31
N TYR A 194 14.20 0.89 9.82
CA TYR A 194 14.76 1.16 8.52
C TYR A 194 16.03 1.99 8.68
N PHE A 195 17.08 1.64 7.94
CA PHE A 195 18.33 2.39 7.87
C PHE A 195 18.55 2.86 6.44
N LEU A 196 18.59 4.18 6.22
CA LEU A 196 18.90 4.77 4.93
C LEU A 196 20.37 5.17 4.86
N SER A 197 21.07 4.64 3.89
CA SER A 197 22.45 4.99 3.60
C SER A 197 22.56 5.60 2.21
N ALA A 198 23.07 6.84 2.13
CA ALA A 198 23.32 7.52 0.86
C ALA A 198 24.48 6.91 0.06
N ASN A 199 25.28 6.02 0.64
CA ASN A 199 26.51 5.51 0.03
C ASN A 199 27.42 6.67 -0.41
N ARG A 200 27.59 6.83 -1.72
CA ARG A 200 28.38 7.91 -2.34
C ARG A 200 27.48 8.91 -3.09
N VAL A 201 26.17 8.89 -2.84
CA VAL A 201 25.22 9.88 -3.37
C VAL A 201 25.54 11.23 -2.73
N LEU A 202 25.68 12.25 -3.57
CA LEU A 202 26.04 13.61 -3.19
C LEU A 202 24.80 14.49 -3.26
N PHE A 203 24.61 15.38 -2.31
CA PHE A 203 23.48 16.31 -2.30
C PHE A 203 23.90 17.63 -2.94
N ALA A 204 23.09 18.11 -3.88
CA ALA A 204 23.33 19.36 -4.61
C ALA A 204 23.17 20.61 -3.73
N GLU A 205 22.43 20.49 -2.64
CA GLU A 205 22.23 21.50 -1.61
C GLU A 205 22.19 20.83 -0.24
N ASN A 206 22.30 21.62 0.83
CA ASN A 206 22.07 21.10 2.17
C ASN A 206 20.57 20.82 2.37
N THR A 207 20.25 19.80 3.16
CA THR A 207 18.85 19.47 3.52
C THR A 207 18.68 19.36 5.02
N THR A 208 17.53 19.82 5.52
CA THR A 208 17.16 19.71 6.94
C THR A 208 16.24 18.52 7.22
N ASP A 209 15.88 17.75 6.19
CA ASP A 209 15.11 16.51 6.34
C ASP A 209 15.78 15.58 7.36
N GLU A 210 14.99 15.10 8.32
CA GLU A 210 15.52 14.40 9.48
C GLU A 210 16.19 13.06 9.14
N TRP A 211 15.79 12.39 8.05
CA TRP A 211 16.32 11.10 7.64
C TRP A 211 17.40 11.23 6.55
N TYR A 212 17.23 12.19 5.65
CA TYR A 212 18.17 12.49 4.56
C TYR A 212 19.26 13.49 4.92
N LYS A 213 19.20 14.08 6.14
CA LYS A 213 20.03 15.19 6.59
C LYS A 213 21.45 15.16 5.99
N ALA A 214 21.75 16.16 5.19
CA ALA A 214 23.03 16.32 4.54
C ALA A 214 23.47 17.78 4.66
N SER A 215 24.43 18.03 5.53
CA SER A 215 24.98 19.36 5.81
C SER A 215 26.50 19.39 5.78
N ARG A 216 27.15 18.23 5.78
CA ARG A 216 28.61 18.08 5.67
C ARG A 216 29.09 18.45 4.26
N PRO A 217 29.85 19.54 4.08
CA PRO A 217 30.41 19.88 2.78
C PRO A 217 31.38 18.79 2.32
N ALA A 218 31.30 18.41 1.05
CA ALA A 218 32.24 17.51 0.40
C ALA A 218 33.20 18.32 -0.48
N TYR A 219 33.17 18.14 -1.79
CA TYR A 219 34.01 18.84 -2.76
C TYR A 219 33.14 19.62 -3.76
N ASN A 220 33.77 20.44 -4.60
CA ASN A 220 33.08 21.12 -5.68
C ASN A 220 33.04 20.24 -6.93
N ILE A 221 31.85 20.06 -7.51
CA ILE A 221 31.70 19.45 -8.83
C ILE A 221 31.61 20.52 -9.90
N SER A 222 32.21 20.29 -11.05
CA SER A 222 32.14 21.20 -12.21
C SER A 222 31.14 20.66 -13.23
N ARG A 223 30.20 21.48 -13.68
CA ARG A 223 29.28 21.11 -14.75
C ARG A 223 29.81 21.63 -16.09
N ILE A 224 30.21 20.69 -16.97
CA ILE A 224 30.77 20.99 -18.30
C ILE A 224 29.82 21.89 -19.11
N SER A 225 28.51 21.74 -18.97
CA SER A 225 27.52 22.49 -19.74
C SER A 225 27.34 23.96 -19.31
N THR A 226 27.75 24.34 -18.10
CA THR A 226 27.48 25.69 -17.56
C THR A 226 28.72 26.39 -17.03
N GLU A 227 29.90 25.74 -17.08
CA GLU A 227 31.15 26.20 -16.43
C GLU A 227 30.99 26.56 -14.94
N ALA A 228 29.91 26.10 -14.32
CA ALA A 228 29.57 26.41 -12.93
C ALA A 228 30.15 25.35 -12.01
N THR A 229 30.71 25.80 -10.90
CA THR A 229 31.11 24.95 -9.77
C THR A 229 29.99 24.89 -8.75
N LEU A 230 29.62 23.67 -8.33
CA LEU A 230 28.61 23.43 -7.31
C LEU A 230 29.26 22.75 -6.10
N GLN A 231 29.13 23.36 -4.92
CA GLN A 231 29.47 22.69 -3.66
C GLN A 231 28.42 21.62 -3.38
N VAL A 232 28.87 20.38 -3.23
CA VAL A 232 27.99 19.27 -2.84
C VAL A 232 28.18 18.86 -1.39
N TYR A 233 27.20 18.14 -0.84
CA TYR A 233 27.14 17.72 0.55
C TYR A 233 27.03 16.20 0.68
N LEU A 234 27.53 15.66 1.78
CA LEU A 234 27.36 14.27 2.18
C LEU A 234 26.27 14.16 3.25
N GLN A 235 25.62 12.99 3.30
CA GLN A 235 24.72 12.67 4.39
C GLN A 235 25.47 12.73 5.73
N ASP A 236 24.84 13.31 6.73
CA ASP A 236 25.43 13.54 8.05
C ASP A 236 25.64 12.22 8.80
N GLU A 237 24.65 11.34 8.70
CA GLU A 237 24.66 10.00 9.28
C GLU A 237 24.85 8.96 8.18
N VAL A 238 25.77 8.01 8.38
CA VAL A 238 26.13 7.05 7.32
C VAL A 238 25.04 6.01 7.05
N ALA A 239 24.22 5.74 8.06
CA ALA A 239 22.99 4.97 7.97
C ALA A 239 21.96 5.57 8.94
N SER A 240 21.08 6.41 8.42
CA SER A 240 20.08 7.15 9.20
C SER A 240 18.94 6.23 9.64
N PRO A 241 18.64 6.12 10.94
CA PRO A 241 17.59 5.24 11.44
C PRO A 241 16.20 5.90 11.42
N LEU A 242 15.18 5.13 11.02
CA LEU A 242 13.77 5.44 11.12
C LEU A 242 13.03 4.22 11.66
N ALA A 243 12.10 4.41 12.59
CA ALA A 243 11.27 3.31 13.09
C ALA A 243 9.78 3.59 12.92
N CYS A 244 9.01 2.53 12.78
CA CYS A 244 7.55 2.56 12.66
C CYS A 244 6.91 1.57 13.62
N ALA A 245 5.83 1.99 14.28
CA ALA A 245 4.90 1.11 14.97
C ALA A 245 3.71 0.83 14.03
N HIS A 246 3.45 -0.45 13.76
CA HIS A 246 2.41 -0.90 12.85
C HIS A 246 1.34 -1.69 13.60
N GLN A 247 0.07 -1.32 13.38
CA GLN A 247 -1.07 -1.96 14.02
C GLN A 247 -2.21 -2.19 13.03
N GLU A 248 -2.95 -3.28 13.22
CA GLU A 248 -4.14 -3.63 12.44
C GLU A 248 -5.32 -4.00 13.36
N GLN A 249 -6.52 -3.80 12.85
CA GLN A 249 -7.76 -4.03 13.57
C GLN A 249 -8.86 -4.49 12.61
N PHE A 250 -9.58 -5.54 13.00
CA PHE A 250 -10.81 -5.98 12.34
C PHE A 250 -12.04 -5.59 13.16
N CYS A 251 -13.13 -5.29 12.47
CA CYS A 251 -14.41 -5.06 13.11
C CYS A 251 -15.57 -5.74 12.37
N ASN A 252 -16.59 -6.14 13.12
CA ASN A 252 -17.86 -6.60 12.63
C ASN A 252 -18.93 -5.50 12.82
N PRO A 253 -19.34 -4.78 11.76
CA PRO A 253 -20.29 -3.67 11.85
C PRO A 253 -21.68 -4.08 12.39
N ASN A 254 -22.00 -5.37 12.38
CA ASN A 254 -23.28 -5.90 12.87
C ASN A 254 -23.32 -6.05 14.40
N LEU A 255 -22.18 -5.91 15.08
CA LEU A 255 -22.11 -5.94 16.54
C LEU A 255 -22.35 -4.55 17.18
N PRO A 256 -22.77 -4.51 18.46
CA PRO A 256 -22.85 -3.29 19.25
C PRO A 256 -21.52 -2.53 19.28
N LYS A 257 -21.56 -1.19 19.35
CA LYS A 257 -20.37 -0.32 19.21
C LYS A 257 -19.19 -0.71 20.12
N ASN A 258 -19.46 -1.13 21.35
CA ASN A 258 -18.45 -1.51 22.36
C ASN A 258 -17.85 -2.91 22.14
N GLN A 259 -18.45 -3.74 21.28
CA GLN A 259 -17.98 -5.10 20.96
C GLN A 259 -17.67 -5.24 19.47
N ARG A 260 -17.74 -4.13 18.73
CA ARG A 260 -17.67 -4.10 17.27
C ARG A 260 -16.30 -4.46 16.74
N CYS A 261 -15.24 -4.10 17.46
CA CYS A 261 -13.88 -4.21 16.97
C CYS A 261 -13.01 -5.04 17.91
N ALA A 262 -12.10 -5.81 17.33
CA ALA A 262 -10.97 -6.39 18.04
C ALA A 262 -10.04 -5.28 18.55
N PRO A 263 -9.12 -5.54 19.48
CA PRO A 263 -8.06 -4.59 19.81
C PRO A 263 -7.21 -4.23 18.58
N LEU A 264 -6.70 -3.00 18.56
CA LEU A 264 -5.70 -2.56 17.59
C LEU A 264 -4.33 -3.11 18.03
N ILE A 265 -3.76 -4.05 17.27
CA ILE A 265 -2.58 -4.84 17.67
C ILE A 265 -1.62 -5.08 16.50
N GLY A 266 -0.40 -5.56 16.76
CA GLY A 266 0.52 -6.04 15.72
C GLY A 266 -0.10 -7.11 14.81
N ALA A 267 0.27 -7.07 13.54
CA ALA A 267 -0.37 -7.83 12.45
C ALA A 267 0.40 -9.09 12.04
N ALA A 268 1.70 -9.15 12.33
CA ALA A 268 2.58 -10.21 11.89
C ALA A 268 2.31 -11.58 12.54
N GLY A 269 1.90 -11.56 13.80
CA GLY A 269 1.49 -12.76 14.53
C GLY A 269 0.11 -13.26 14.12
N VAL A 270 -0.36 -14.28 14.82
CA VAL A 270 -1.76 -14.75 14.72
C VAL A 270 -2.72 -13.89 15.56
N ASP A 271 -2.24 -12.84 16.21
CA ASP A 271 -3.02 -12.08 17.20
C ASP A 271 -4.16 -11.30 16.57
N ALA A 272 -3.93 -10.63 15.44
CA ALA A 272 -4.99 -9.95 14.70
C ALA A 272 -6.06 -10.95 14.23
N GLN A 273 -5.66 -12.14 13.78
CA GLN A 273 -6.57 -13.23 13.40
C GLN A 273 -7.40 -13.73 14.58
N ILE A 274 -6.75 -14.16 15.67
CA ILE A 274 -7.39 -14.75 16.85
C ILE A 274 -8.34 -13.75 17.53
N ASN A 275 -8.01 -12.47 17.52
CA ASN A 275 -8.92 -11.46 18.06
C ASN A 275 -10.08 -11.16 17.11
N ALA A 276 -9.87 -11.25 15.79
CA ALA A 276 -10.95 -11.12 14.82
C ALA A 276 -11.90 -12.33 14.82
N GLU A 277 -11.40 -13.55 15.06
CA GLU A 277 -12.18 -14.78 15.24
C GLU A 277 -13.34 -14.59 16.22
N LYS A 278 -13.07 -13.90 17.34
CA LYS A 278 -14.05 -13.63 18.41
C LYS A 278 -15.21 -12.72 17.97
N LEU A 279 -15.09 -12.04 16.83
CA LEU A 279 -16.10 -11.10 16.32
C LEU A 279 -17.14 -11.77 15.41
N PHE A 280 -16.88 -13.00 14.96
CA PHE A 280 -17.73 -13.70 14.00
C PHE A 280 -18.23 -15.02 14.59
N PRO A 281 -19.47 -15.45 14.27
CA PRO A 281 -19.92 -16.78 14.64
C PRO A 281 -19.09 -17.84 13.92
N GLU A 282 -18.98 -19.04 14.51
CA GLU A 282 -18.21 -20.16 13.93
C GLU A 282 -18.62 -20.48 12.48
N SER A 283 -19.91 -20.32 12.16
CA SER A 283 -20.42 -20.52 10.79
C SER A 283 -19.86 -19.54 9.75
N ALA A 284 -19.40 -18.36 10.18
CA ALA A 284 -18.76 -17.36 9.32
C ALA A 284 -17.23 -17.52 9.26
N TRP A 285 -16.66 -18.46 10.02
CA TRP A 285 -15.22 -18.64 10.11
C TRP A 285 -14.55 -18.98 8.78
N PRO A 286 -15.00 -19.97 7.98
CA PRO A 286 -14.32 -20.33 6.73
C PRO A 286 -14.17 -19.14 5.77
N ARG A 287 -15.20 -18.27 5.76
CA ARG A 287 -15.19 -17.03 4.98
C ARG A 287 -14.15 -16.05 5.49
N PHE A 288 -14.15 -15.76 6.79
CA PHE A 288 -13.17 -14.84 7.36
C PHE A 288 -11.75 -15.39 7.18
N GLU A 289 -11.55 -16.69 7.38
CA GLU A 289 -10.26 -17.35 7.19
C GLU A 289 -9.75 -17.17 5.74
N TRP A 290 -10.61 -17.37 4.74
CA TRP A 290 -10.26 -17.15 3.34
C TRP A 290 -9.83 -15.71 3.05
N ILE A 291 -10.59 -14.74 3.58
CA ILE A 291 -10.29 -13.29 3.50
C ILE A 291 -8.95 -12.98 4.18
N TYR A 292 -8.75 -13.49 5.39
CA TYR A 292 -7.54 -13.28 6.17
C TYR A 292 -6.30 -13.85 5.46
N ARG A 293 -6.42 -15.04 4.86
CA ARG A 293 -5.36 -15.63 4.03
C ARG A 293 -5.01 -14.73 2.84
N ALA A 294 -6.00 -14.13 2.17
CA ALA A 294 -5.73 -13.18 1.08
C ALA A 294 -4.91 -11.97 1.58
N LEU A 295 -5.27 -11.43 2.76
CA LEU A 295 -4.54 -10.33 3.39
C LEU A 295 -3.09 -10.71 3.73
N VAL A 296 -2.89 -11.81 4.46
CA VAL A 296 -1.55 -12.23 4.92
C VAL A 296 -0.63 -12.61 3.75
N TYR A 297 -1.16 -13.32 2.75
CA TYR A 297 -0.31 -13.86 1.68
C TYR A 297 -0.15 -12.94 0.46
N ARG A 298 -1.02 -11.94 0.27
CA ARG A 298 -0.97 -11.04 -0.89
C ARG A 298 -0.95 -9.55 -0.56
N ALA A 299 -1.51 -9.10 0.57
CA ALA A 299 -1.51 -7.68 0.95
C ALA A 299 -0.25 -7.32 1.77
N PHE A 300 0.91 -7.29 1.10
CA PHE A 300 2.19 -7.06 1.77
C PHE A 300 2.27 -5.71 2.50
N ARG A 301 2.96 -5.72 3.65
CA ARG A 301 3.26 -4.53 4.48
C ARG A 301 4.54 -3.81 4.01
N ALA A 302 4.77 -2.62 4.55
CA ALA A 302 5.91 -1.77 4.20
C ALA A 302 7.27 -2.49 4.25
N PRO A 303 7.61 -3.33 5.25
CA PRO A 303 8.90 -4.02 5.30
C PRO A 303 9.16 -4.89 4.08
N LYS A 304 8.13 -5.57 3.59
CA LYS A 304 8.23 -6.44 2.42
C LYS A 304 8.40 -5.62 1.14
N ILE A 305 7.72 -4.48 1.04
CA ILE A 305 7.86 -3.55 -0.08
C ILE A 305 9.29 -3.01 -0.14
N VAL A 306 9.79 -2.48 0.98
CA VAL A 306 11.15 -1.94 1.10
C VAL A 306 12.20 -3.02 0.82
N LYS A 307 12.07 -4.22 1.41
CA LYS A 307 12.97 -5.35 1.14
C LYS A 307 13.09 -5.70 -0.33
N THR A 308 11.96 -5.71 -1.02
CA THR A 308 11.85 -6.24 -2.37
C THR A 308 12.24 -5.22 -3.44
N LEU A 309 11.91 -3.94 -3.22
CA LEU A 309 12.16 -2.88 -4.19
C LEU A 309 13.40 -2.03 -3.87
N GLY A 310 13.92 -2.11 -2.64
CA GLY A 310 15.11 -1.36 -2.22
C GLY A 310 14.91 0.14 -2.41
N SER A 311 15.89 0.83 -2.98
CA SER A 311 15.79 2.28 -3.17
C SER A 311 14.68 2.70 -4.15
N ARG A 312 14.14 1.80 -4.99
CA ARG A 312 13.08 2.16 -5.95
C ARG A 312 11.79 2.66 -5.30
N VAL A 313 11.58 2.40 -4.01
CA VAL A 313 10.40 2.91 -3.28
C VAL A 313 10.57 4.32 -2.73
N LEU A 314 11.76 4.91 -2.87
CA LEU A 314 12.02 6.29 -2.48
C LEU A 314 11.58 7.23 -3.61
N SER A 315 10.64 8.12 -3.29
CA SER A 315 10.23 9.20 -4.16
C SER A 315 11.32 10.26 -4.33
N SER A 316 12.24 10.40 -3.37
CA SER A 316 13.43 11.27 -3.48
C SER A 316 14.25 11.01 -4.74
N LYS A 317 14.23 9.77 -5.26
CA LYS A 317 14.94 9.38 -6.49
C LYS A 317 14.45 10.06 -7.75
N TYR A 318 13.24 10.64 -7.78
CA TYR A 318 12.84 11.44 -8.93
C TYR A 318 13.69 12.70 -9.12
N ALA A 319 14.41 13.13 -8.08
CA ALA A 319 15.41 14.20 -8.14
C ALA A 319 16.86 13.67 -8.14
N LEU A 320 17.09 12.35 -8.19
CA LEU A 320 18.42 11.75 -8.25
C LEU A 320 18.88 11.60 -9.70
N PHE A 321 19.99 12.24 -10.06
CA PHE A 321 20.57 12.13 -11.40
C PHE A 321 22.09 11.97 -11.33
N ASN A 322 22.63 10.93 -11.99
CA ASN A 322 24.06 10.60 -11.95
C ASN A 322 24.64 10.61 -10.52
N SER A 323 23.89 10.05 -9.56
CA SER A 323 24.28 9.97 -8.15
C SER A 323 24.45 11.31 -7.44
N VAL A 324 23.92 12.38 -8.03
CA VAL A 324 23.72 13.67 -7.38
C VAL A 324 22.24 13.81 -7.09
N GLN A 325 21.88 13.83 -5.82
CA GLN A 325 20.56 14.13 -5.33
C GLN A 325 20.30 15.62 -5.49
N GLY A 326 19.34 15.97 -6.33
CA GLY A 326 18.84 17.34 -6.43
C GLY A 326 18.07 17.76 -5.17
N PRO A 327 17.59 19.02 -5.13
CA PRO A 327 16.76 19.54 -4.05
C PRO A 327 15.63 18.59 -3.66
N ILE A 328 15.45 18.40 -2.35
CA ILE A 328 14.36 17.63 -1.76
C ILE A 328 13.70 18.46 -0.65
N PRO A 329 12.39 18.32 -0.41
CA PRO A 329 11.72 19.03 0.67
C PRO A 329 12.20 18.54 2.04
N ASP A 330 12.03 19.38 3.06
CA ASP A 330 12.42 19.08 4.46
C ASP A 330 11.62 17.93 5.10
N ASN A 331 10.57 17.46 4.42
CA ASN A 331 9.76 16.33 4.86
C ASN A 331 9.78 15.15 3.86
N GLN A 332 10.83 15.04 3.05
CA GLN A 332 11.02 13.98 2.06
C GLN A 332 10.89 12.57 2.66
N TRP A 333 11.36 12.35 3.89
CA TRP A 333 11.19 11.05 4.55
C TRP A 333 9.71 10.69 4.75
N GLN A 334 8.85 11.67 5.05
CA GLN A 334 7.42 11.44 5.22
C GLN A 334 6.78 11.06 3.89
N LEU A 335 7.16 11.77 2.81
CA LEU A 335 6.70 11.48 1.45
C LEU A 335 7.12 10.07 1.00
N ASP A 336 8.31 9.62 1.38
CA ASP A 336 8.77 8.26 1.08
C ASP A 336 7.96 7.21 1.84
N VAL A 337 7.73 7.40 3.15
CA VAL A 337 6.90 6.48 3.94
C VAL A 337 5.45 6.45 3.43
N GLU A 338 4.90 7.60 3.04
CA GLU A 338 3.59 7.69 2.39
C GLU A 338 3.56 6.93 1.06
N ASN A 339 4.63 7.02 0.25
CA ASN A 339 4.75 6.26 -0.99
C ASN A 339 4.78 4.75 -0.71
N TRP A 340 5.48 4.30 0.34
CA TRP A 340 5.46 2.91 0.76
C TRP A 340 4.04 2.49 1.16
N HIS A 341 3.35 3.33 1.93
CA HIS A 341 1.99 3.06 2.37
C HIS A 341 1.00 2.98 1.20
N ASN A 342 1.08 3.89 0.23
CA ASN A 342 0.27 3.85 -0.99
C ASN A 342 0.45 2.54 -1.76
N ALA A 343 1.69 2.04 -1.85
CA ALA A 343 1.97 0.73 -2.42
C ALA A 343 1.35 -0.41 -1.59
N THR A 344 1.35 -0.33 -0.25
CA THR A 344 0.63 -1.31 0.58
C THR A 344 -0.89 -1.29 0.36
N LEU A 345 -1.48 -0.11 0.14
CA LEU A 345 -2.92 0.04 -0.12
C LEU A 345 -3.31 -0.48 -1.50
N ALA A 346 -2.48 -0.24 -2.52
CA ALA A 346 -2.66 -0.84 -3.83
C ALA A 346 -2.60 -2.38 -3.76
N LEU A 347 -1.62 -2.94 -3.04
CA LEU A 347 -1.52 -4.38 -2.82
C LEU A 347 -2.70 -4.93 -2.00
N LEU A 348 -3.24 -4.14 -1.06
CA LEU A 348 -4.43 -4.51 -0.31
C LEU A 348 -5.65 -4.65 -1.23
N GLN A 349 -5.85 -3.72 -2.15
CA GLN A 349 -6.92 -3.82 -3.16
C GLN A 349 -6.68 -5.00 -4.11
N ASP A 350 -5.44 -5.18 -4.57
CA ASP A 350 -5.07 -6.29 -5.46
C ASP A 350 -5.30 -7.65 -4.80
N ALA A 351 -4.97 -7.80 -3.51
CA ALA A 351 -5.03 -9.07 -2.80
C ALA A 351 -6.41 -9.74 -2.91
N PHE A 352 -7.49 -8.97 -2.81
CA PHE A 352 -8.85 -9.52 -2.93
C PHE A 352 -9.18 -9.91 -4.36
N VAL A 353 -8.87 -9.04 -5.33
CA VAL A 353 -9.18 -9.29 -6.75
C VAL A 353 -8.33 -10.43 -7.31
N SER A 354 -7.02 -10.43 -7.05
CA SER A 354 -6.11 -11.43 -7.56
C SER A 354 -6.31 -12.79 -6.89
N THR A 355 -6.76 -12.84 -5.62
CA THR A 355 -7.17 -14.10 -4.98
C THR A 355 -8.41 -14.69 -5.65
N ALA A 356 -9.42 -13.86 -5.94
CA ALA A 356 -10.64 -14.31 -6.63
C ALA A 356 -10.39 -14.74 -8.08
N ARG A 357 -9.51 -14.01 -8.81
CA ARG A 357 -9.12 -14.32 -10.19
C ARG A 357 -8.28 -15.60 -10.29
N GLY A 358 -7.49 -15.89 -9.26
CA GLY A 358 -6.44 -16.90 -9.32
C GLY A 358 -5.23 -16.44 -10.14
N ASP A 359 -4.23 -17.31 -10.22
CA ASP A 359 -3.07 -17.10 -11.09
C ASP A 359 -3.28 -17.87 -12.41
N HIS A 360 -2.95 -17.24 -13.53
CA HIS A 360 -3.12 -17.82 -14.86
C HIS A 360 -1.93 -18.66 -15.31
N ASP A 361 -0.79 -18.53 -14.65
CA ASP A 361 0.40 -19.26 -15.03
C ASP A 361 0.48 -20.59 -14.24
N PRO A 362 0.31 -21.76 -14.93
CA PRO A 362 0.25 -23.06 -14.29
C PRO A 362 1.50 -23.43 -13.51
N ARG A 363 2.61 -22.72 -13.73
CA ARG A 363 3.83 -22.92 -12.92
C ARG A 363 3.56 -22.61 -11.46
N TRP A 364 2.64 -21.67 -11.16
CA TRP A 364 2.36 -21.18 -9.82
C TRP A 364 1.21 -21.86 -9.09
N SER A 365 0.39 -22.64 -9.77
CA SER A 365 -0.79 -23.30 -9.18
C SER A 365 -0.44 -24.16 -7.96
N GLN A 366 0.74 -24.78 -7.94
CA GLN A 366 1.20 -25.60 -6.81
C GLN A 366 1.53 -24.81 -5.52
N TRP A 367 1.65 -23.48 -5.58
CA TRP A 367 1.96 -22.64 -4.41
C TRP A 367 0.80 -21.75 -3.98
N PHE A 368 -0.31 -21.78 -4.73
CA PHE A 368 -1.54 -21.12 -4.34
C PHE A 368 -2.54 -22.15 -3.85
N TYR A 369 -3.26 -21.79 -2.80
CA TYR A 369 -4.34 -22.59 -2.29
C TYR A 369 -5.58 -22.31 -3.13
N ASP A 370 -6.11 -23.34 -3.77
CA ASP A 370 -7.46 -23.29 -4.30
C ASP A 370 -8.46 -23.16 -3.16
N PRO A 371 -9.61 -22.50 -3.38
CA PRO A 371 -10.65 -22.38 -2.37
C PRO A 371 -11.09 -23.78 -1.89
N PRO A 372 -10.86 -24.12 -0.60
CA PRO A 372 -10.97 -25.49 -0.13
C PRO A 372 -12.42 -25.95 0.06
N ASP A 373 -13.35 -25.00 0.22
CA ASP A 373 -14.75 -25.22 0.53
C ASP A 373 -15.69 -24.38 -0.35
N GLU A 374 -16.99 -24.67 -0.30
CA GLU A 374 -18.00 -23.98 -1.11
C GLU A 374 -18.21 -22.51 -0.73
N GLU A 375 -18.01 -22.12 0.53
CA GLU A 375 -18.10 -20.70 0.93
C GLU A 375 -16.92 -19.90 0.36
N SER A 376 -15.71 -20.43 0.43
CA SER A 376 -14.52 -19.85 -0.21
C SER A 376 -14.70 -19.70 -1.73
N LYS A 377 -15.25 -20.73 -2.40
CA LYS A 377 -15.57 -20.65 -3.84
C LYS A 377 -16.63 -19.60 -4.15
N LYS A 378 -17.66 -19.48 -3.30
CA LYS A 378 -18.71 -18.48 -3.43
C LYS A 378 -18.14 -17.06 -3.30
N LEU A 379 -17.18 -16.84 -2.40
CA LEU A 379 -16.47 -15.56 -2.28
C LEU A 379 -15.70 -15.21 -3.55
N CYS A 380 -14.96 -16.16 -4.13
CA CYS A 380 -14.25 -15.92 -5.40
C CYS A 380 -15.20 -15.57 -6.55
N LYS A 381 -16.41 -16.16 -6.60
CA LYS A 381 -17.46 -15.82 -7.57
C LYS A 381 -18.17 -14.50 -7.25
N SER A 382 -17.97 -13.96 -6.05
CA SER A 382 -18.66 -12.78 -5.51
C SER A 382 -17.69 -11.62 -5.31
N GLN A 383 -16.77 -11.42 -6.25
CA GLN A 383 -15.83 -10.29 -6.24
C GLN A 383 -16.26 -9.22 -7.25
N LYS A 384 -16.48 -7.99 -6.78
CA LYS A 384 -16.71 -6.82 -7.63
C LYS A 384 -15.37 -6.36 -8.19
N ILE A 385 -15.32 -6.22 -9.51
CA ILE A 385 -14.22 -5.59 -10.24
C ILE A 385 -14.81 -4.59 -11.23
N ARG A 386 -14.00 -3.63 -11.65
CA ARG A 386 -14.30 -2.80 -12.80
C ARG A 386 -13.57 -3.39 -14.01
N SER A 387 -14.23 -3.39 -15.16
CA SER A 387 -13.66 -3.96 -16.39
C SER A 387 -14.24 -3.24 -17.60
N ASN A 388 -13.38 -2.90 -18.56
CA ASN A 388 -13.80 -2.35 -19.84
C ASN A 388 -14.37 -3.42 -20.79
N ALA A 389 -14.26 -4.71 -20.43
CA ALA A 389 -14.77 -5.81 -21.24
C ALA A 389 -16.29 -6.01 -21.12
N TYR A 390 -16.92 -5.42 -20.10
CA TYR A 390 -18.34 -5.58 -19.82
C TYR A 390 -19.00 -4.21 -19.66
N VAL A 391 -20.13 -4.00 -20.32
CA VAL A 391 -20.95 -2.78 -20.19
C VAL A 391 -22.22 -3.14 -19.41
N SER A 392 -22.46 -2.46 -18.29
CA SER A 392 -23.72 -2.58 -17.56
C SER A 392 -24.76 -1.65 -18.18
N PHE A 393 -25.92 -2.18 -18.54
CA PHE A 393 -27.06 -1.40 -19.03
C PHE A 393 -28.21 -1.43 -18.02
N ASN A 394 -28.92 -0.31 -17.92
CA ASN A 394 -30.12 -0.23 -17.09
C ASN A 394 -31.27 -0.97 -17.80
N VAL A 395 -31.56 -2.21 -17.38
CA VAL A 395 -32.64 -3.03 -17.94
C VAL A 395 -34.00 -2.34 -17.81
N PHE A 396 -34.24 -1.63 -16.70
CA PHE A 396 -35.47 -0.85 -16.52
C PHE A 396 -35.54 0.30 -17.54
N GLY A 397 -34.43 1.01 -17.77
CA GLY A 397 -34.36 2.06 -18.79
C GLY A 397 -34.64 1.53 -20.20
N LEU A 398 -34.03 0.39 -20.57
CA LEU A 398 -34.29 -0.29 -21.84
C LEU A 398 -35.77 -0.71 -21.95
N PHE A 399 -36.30 -1.37 -20.92
CA PHE A 399 -37.70 -1.79 -20.87
C PHE A 399 -38.65 -0.60 -21.01
N PHE A 400 -38.39 0.49 -20.28
CA PHE A 400 -39.19 1.71 -20.36
C PHE A 400 -39.20 2.30 -21.76
N ILE A 401 -38.04 2.39 -22.41
CA ILE A 401 -37.93 2.89 -23.80
C ILE A 401 -38.70 1.98 -24.76
N PHE A 402 -38.56 0.66 -24.66
CA PHE A 402 -39.25 -0.28 -25.54
C PHE A 402 -40.77 -0.26 -25.33
N CYS A 403 -41.24 -0.26 -24.08
CA CYS A 403 -42.67 -0.23 -23.78
C CYS A 403 -43.31 1.09 -24.17
N LEU A 404 -42.67 2.23 -23.84
CA LEU A 404 -43.21 3.54 -24.19
C LEU A 404 -43.18 3.76 -25.71
N GLY A 405 -42.08 3.42 -26.38
CA GLY A 405 -41.97 3.48 -27.83
C GLY A 405 -42.98 2.56 -28.54
N GLY A 406 -43.16 1.34 -28.03
CA GLY A 406 -44.17 0.39 -28.50
C GLY A 406 -45.60 0.93 -28.34
N LEU A 407 -45.91 1.55 -27.20
CA LEU A 407 -47.21 2.18 -26.95
C LEU A 407 -47.46 3.32 -27.94
N ILE A 408 -46.47 4.19 -28.18
CA ILE A 408 -46.58 5.29 -29.15
C ILE A 408 -46.84 4.75 -30.55
N MET A 409 -46.13 3.69 -30.98
CA MET A 409 -46.36 3.05 -32.26
C MET A 409 -47.77 2.44 -32.36
N LEU A 410 -48.24 1.75 -31.32
CA LEU A 410 -49.61 1.20 -31.27
C LEU A 410 -50.67 2.29 -31.36
N VAL A 411 -50.50 3.39 -30.63
CA VAL A 411 -51.42 4.55 -30.70
C VAL A 411 -51.42 5.13 -32.12
N SER A 412 -50.24 5.32 -32.72
CA SER A 412 -50.12 5.84 -34.09
C SER A 412 -50.87 4.97 -35.11
N ILE A 413 -50.70 3.65 -35.03
CA ILE A 413 -51.32 2.69 -35.95
C ILE A 413 -52.84 2.61 -35.73
N THR A 414 -53.33 2.72 -34.49
CA THR A 414 -54.77 2.57 -34.16
C THR A 414 -55.57 3.85 -34.39
N VAL A 415 -54.95 5.04 -34.31
CA VAL A 415 -55.64 6.31 -34.54
C VAL A 415 -56.22 6.42 -35.95
N ALA A 416 -55.52 5.93 -36.98
CA ALA A 416 -55.99 5.95 -38.37
C ALA A 416 -57.28 5.13 -38.60
N PRO A 417 -57.34 3.82 -38.26
CA PRO A 417 -58.56 3.03 -38.40
C PRO A 417 -59.67 3.52 -37.48
N ILE A 418 -59.39 3.97 -36.26
CA ILE A 418 -60.44 4.56 -35.38
C ILE A 418 -61.07 5.80 -36.02
N LYS A 419 -60.26 6.71 -36.57
CA LYS A 419 -60.77 7.89 -37.30
C LYS A 419 -61.62 7.49 -38.50
N MET A 420 -61.22 6.45 -39.22
CA MET A 420 -61.97 5.94 -40.38
C MET A 420 -63.31 5.34 -39.94
N SER A 421 -63.32 4.48 -38.92
CA SER A 421 -64.53 3.88 -38.35
C SER A 421 -65.50 4.91 -37.78
N VAL A 422 -65.01 5.93 -37.06
CA VAL A 422 -65.84 7.03 -36.55
C VAL A 422 -66.43 7.87 -37.68
N ARG A 423 -65.68 8.14 -38.75
CA ARG A 423 -66.19 8.83 -39.95
C ARG A 423 -67.30 8.02 -40.63
N LEU A 424 -67.09 6.71 -40.80
CA LEU A 424 -68.10 5.82 -41.40
C LEU A 424 -69.37 5.74 -40.54
N TRP A 425 -69.23 5.61 -39.22
CA TRP A 425 -70.35 5.60 -38.28
C TRP A 425 -71.15 6.91 -38.29
N ARG A 426 -70.49 8.08 -38.30
CA ARG A 426 -71.18 9.38 -38.44
C ARG A 426 -71.89 9.52 -39.79
N LYS A 427 -71.30 9.01 -40.87
CA LYS A 427 -71.91 9.03 -42.20
C LYS A 427 -73.17 8.15 -42.25
N ASP A 428 -73.16 7.02 -41.54
CA ASP A 428 -74.32 6.13 -41.44
C ASP A 428 -75.44 6.73 -40.57
N ASN A 429 -75.10 7.35 -39.43
CA ASN A 429 -76.08 8.05 -38.59
C ASN A 429 -76.71 9.26 -39.29
N ASN A 430 -75.93 10.07 -40.00
CA ASN A 430 -76.48 11.20 -40.77
C ASN A 430 -77.40 10.72 -41.91
N ARG A 431 -77.10 9.57 -42.53
CA ARG A 431 -77.97 8.94 -43.53
C ARG A 431 -79.28 8.42 -42.92
N ARG A 432 -79.27 7.96 -41.67
CA ARG A 432 -80.50 7.56 -40.95
C ARG A 432 -81.34 8.77 -40.57
N ALA A 433 -80.72 9.83 -40.04
CA ALA A 433 -81.41 11.07 -39.70
C ALA A 433 -82.04 11.78 -40.92
N GLN A 434 -81.47 11.63 -42.12
CA GLN A 434 -82.05 12.12 -43.38
C GLN A 434 -83.20 11.27 -43.95
N LYS A 435 -83.41 10.05 -43.44
CA LYS A 435 -84.55 9.19 -43.82
C LYS A 435 -85.76 9.38 -42.92
N ASP A 436 -85.56 9.91 -41.73
CA ASP A 436 -86.59 10.13 -40.71
C ASP A 436 -87.11 11.59 -40.67
N ALA A 437 -86.64 12.44 -41.60
CA ALA A 437 -87.13 13.79 -41.89
C ALA A 437 -87.67 13.84 -43.31
#